data_AF-A0A7X5TP56-F1
#
_entry.id   AF-A0A7X5TP56-F1
#
_cell.length_a   1.000
_cell.length_b   1.000
_cell.length_c   1.000
_cell.angle_alpha   90.00
_cell.angle_beta   90.00
_cell.angle_gamma   90.00
#
_symmetry.space_group_name_H-M   'P 1'
#
loop_
_entity.id
_entity.type
_entity.pdbx_description
1 polymer ?
#
loop_
_entity_poly.entity_id
_entity_poly.type
_entity_poly.pdbx_seq_one_letter_code
_entity_poly.pdbx_strand_id
1 'polypeptide(L)'
;MTTFTNDKPTFRERVFALAGHSTYREPTGGGTTHLRAIPADHMIAAALSFGRRSVRNSSGVFVPDANDVGPDIAIDMATGIAGHYGRVCAALGRALSADRSALVRRNRQHIGHVAMAAYSVVLGRACPPCPDGVTDEDWGDLVAAGALVLERLAEDALSLAARRARRVA
;
A
#
# COMPACT_ATOMS: atom_id res chain seq x y z
N MET A 1 11.65 -2.22 -36.65
CA MET A 1 12.59 -2.50 -35.55
C MET A 1 11.96 -1.96 -34.27
N THR A 2 11.20 -2.79 -33.57
CA THR A 2 10.54 -2.41 -32.31
C THR A 2 11.53 -2.58 -31.18
N THR A 3 11.96 -1.47 -30.60
CA THR A 3 12.81 -1.45 -29.41
C THR A 3 12.00 -2.03 -28.24
N PHE A 4 12.27 -3.27 -27.85
CA PHE A 4 11.76 -3.83 -26.60
C PHE A 4 12.52 -3.15 -25.45
N THR A 5 11.98 -2.05 -24.94
CA THR A 5 12.47 -1.48 -23.68
C THR A 5 12.14 -2.49 -22.58
N ASN A 6 13.17 -3.08 -21.99
CA ASN A 6 13.06 -4.08 -20.93
C ASN A 6 12.76 -3.37 -19.59
N ASP A 7 11.67 -2.60 -19.56
CA ASP A 7 11.25 -1.86 -18.38
C ASP A 7 10.74 -2.84 -17.32
N LYS A 8 11.21 -2.65 -16.08
CA LYS A 8 10.73 -3.43 -14.94
C LYS A 8 9.24 -3.15 -14.77
N PRO A 9 8.41 -4.19 -14.49
CA PRO A 9 6.98 -3.99 -14.32
C PRO A 9 6.72 -3.07 -13.12
N THR A 10 5.88 -2.07 -13.33
CA THR A 10 5.43 -1.11 -12.32
C THR A 10 4.68 -1.83 -11.17
N PHE A 11 4.48 -1.14 -10.04
CA PHE A 11 3.72 -1.71 -8.92
C PHE A 11 2.32 -2.16 -9.35
N ARG A 12 1.61 -1.30 -10.08
CA ARG A 12 0.26 -1.58 -10.59
C ARG A 12 0.23 -2.80 -11.51
N GLU A 13 1.19 -2.93 -12.42
CA GLU A 13 1.27 -4.09 -13.32
C GLU A 13 1.53 -5.39 -12.55
N ARG A 14 2.38 -5.35 -11.51
CA ARG A 14 2.63 -6.52 -10.64
C ARG A 14 1.41 -6.92 -9.82
N VAL A 15 0.64 -5.96 -9.32
CA VAL A 15 -0.64 -6.22 -8.64
C VAL A 15 -1.65 -6.83 -9.60
N PHE A 16 -1.76 -6.31 -10.83
CA PHE A 16 -2.69 -6.83 -11.83
C PHE A 16 -2.31 -8.25 -12.27
N ALA A 17 -1.02 -8.50 -12.44
CA ALA A 17 -0.51 -9.85 -12.68
C ALA A 17 -0.91 -10.79 -11.53
N LEU A 18 -0.74 -10.37 -10.26
CA LEU A 18 -1.17 -11.18 -9.11
C LEU A 18 -2.68 -11.43 -9.10
N ALA A 19 -3.51 -10.41 -9.36
CA ALA A 19 -4.97 -10.53 -9.37
C ALA A 19 -5.45 -11.49 -10.47
N GLY A 20 -4.82 -11.46 -11.65
CA GLY A 20 -5.09 -12.41 -12.74
C GLY A 20 -4.71 -13.86 -12.43
N HIS A 21 -3.88 -14.09 -11.41
CA HIS A 21 -3.51 -15.43 -10.91
C HIS A 21 -4.21 -15.77 -9.57
N SER A 22 -5.08 -14.89 -9.06
CA SER A 22 -5.77 -15.14 -7.80
C SER A 22 -6.80 -16.27 -7.95
N THR A 23 -7.11 -16.95 -6.85
CA THR A 23 -8.09 -18.05 -6.82
C THR A 23 -9.54 -17.59 -7.01
N TYR A 24 -9.78 -16.28 -7.14
CA TYR A 24 -11.12 -15.75 -7.38
C TYR A 24 -11.52 -16.05 -8.83
N ARG A 25 -12.50 -16.94 -9.01
CA ARG A 25 -13.21 -17.15 -10.27
C ARG A 25 -14.51 -16.38 -10.21
N GLU A 26 -14.69 -15.44 -11.11
CA GLU A 26 -15.99 -14.81 -11.32
C GLU A 26 -17.02 -15.91 -11.62
N PRO A 27 -18.18 -15.97 -10.94
CA PRO A 27 -19.22 -16.93 -11.27
C PRO A 27 -19.74 -16.59 -12.67
N THR A 28 -19.25 -17.32 -13.68
CA THR A 28 -19.62 -17.11 -15.08
C THR A 28 -21.06 -17.54 -15.31
N GLY A 29 -22.00 -16.60 -15.16
CA GLY A 29 -23.24 -16.61 -15.92
C GLY A 29 -22.89 -16.36 -17.39
N GLY A 30 -23.31 -17.25 -18.28
CA GLY A 30 -22.77 -17.39 -19.64
C GLY A 30 -22.58 -16.09 -20.43
N GLY A 31 -21.42 -15.96 -21.08
CA GLY A 31 -21.25 -15.07 -22.22
C GLY A 31 -19.87 -14.39 -22.32
N THR A 32 -19.17 -14.75 -23.40
CA THR A 32 -18.04 -14.06 -24.06
C THR A 32 -16.62 -14.25 -23.52
N THR A 33 -15.79 -14.77 -24.43
CA THR A 33 -14.36 -15.05 -24.34
C THR A 33 -13.54 -13.77 -24.54
N HIS A 34 -13.71 -12.76 -23.69
CA HIS A 34 -12.82 -11.59 -23.72
C HIS A 34 -11.62 -11.80 -22.79
N LEU A 35 -10.47 -12.12 -23.40
CA LEU A 35 -9.16 -12.11 -22.77
C LEU A 35 -8.79 -10.68 -22.32
N ARG A 36 -8.43 -10.55 -21.04
CA ARG A 36 -7.89 -9.38 -20.32
C ARG A 36 -8.88 -8.24 -20.02
N ALA A 37 -9.82 -8.50 -19.12
CA ALA A 37 -10.34 -7.42 -18.30
C ALA A 37 -9.23 -6.93 -17.35
N ILE A 38 -9.06 -5.60 -17.25
CA ILE A 38 -8.38 -5.00 -16.10
C ILE A 38 -9.04 -5.61 -14.85
N PRO A 39 -8.28 -6.24 -13.93
CA PRO A 39 -8.89 -6.89 -12.77
C PRO A 39 -9.78 -5.89 -12.04
N ALA A 40 -11.01 -6.29 -11.77
CA ALA A 40 -11.92 -5.45 -11.00
C ALA A 40 -11.35 -5.22 -9.58
N ASP A 41 -11.69 -4.09 -8.96
CA ASP A 41 -11.13 -3.70 -7.65
C ASP A 41 -11.32 -4.79 -6.58
N HIS A 42 -12.42 -5.54 -6.64
CA HIS A 42 -12.67 -6.67 -5.73
C HIS A 42 -11.69 -7.83 -5.93
N MET A 43 -11.22 -8.07 -7.17
CA MET A 43 -10.18 -9.07 -7.46
C MET A 43 -8.81 -8.63 -6.94
N ILE A 44 -8.50 -7.34 -7.07
CA ILE A 44 -7.27 -6.75 -6.52
C ILE A 44 -7.28 -6.85 -4.99
N ALA A 45 -8.39 -6.48 -4.37
CA ALA A 45 -8.59 -6.59 -2.92
C ALA A 45 -8.48 -8.05 -2.44
N ALA A 46 -9.11 -8.99 -3.16
CA ALA A 46 -9.02 -10.41 -2.85
C ALA A 46 -7.57 -10.91 -2.94
N ALA A 47 -6.84 -10.55 -4.01
CA ALA A 47 -5.44 -10.93 -4.18
C ALA A 47 -4.53 -10.38 -3.08
N LEU A 48 -4.67 -9.10 -2.74
CA LEU A 48 -3.87 -8.44 -1.71
C LEU A 48 -4.25 -8.85 -0.28
N SER A 49 -5.46 -9.37 -0.06
CA SER A 49 -5.86 -9.90 1.25
C SER A 49 -4.94 -11.02 1.74
N PHE A 50 -4.38 -11.83 0.84
CA PHE A 50 -3.37 -12.84 1.17
C PHE A 50 -2.05 -12.23 1.68
N GLY A 51 -1.80 -10.96 1.40
CA GLY A 51 -0.64 -10.20 1.85
C GLY A 51 -0.71 -9.74 3.30
N ARG A 52 -1.85 -9.92 4.00
CA ARG A 52 -1.97 -9.52 5.40
C ARG A 52 -1.21 -10.46 6.32
N ARG A 53 -0.33 -9.92 7.17
CA ARG A 53 0.40 -10.69 8.18
C ARG A 53 -0.57 -11.34 9.16
N SER A 54 -0.11 -12.41 9.79
CA SER A 54 -0.86 -13.11 10.84
C SER A 54 -0.09 -13.00 12.15
N VAL A 55 -0.79 -12.70 13.23
CA VAL A 55 -0.24 -12.59 14.58
C VAL A 55 -0.93 -13.59 15.49
N ARG A 56 -0.23 -14.03 16.54
CA ARG A 56 -0.78 -14.94 17.53
C ARG A 56 -1.60 -14.15 18.54
N ASN A 57 -2.87 -14.51 18.73
CA ASN A 57 -3.71 -13.89 19.76
C ASN A 57 -3.41 -14.48 21.15
N SER A 58 -4.08 -13.97 22.19
CA SER A 58 -3.94 -14.44 23.57
C SER A 58 -4.32 -15.92 23.76
N SER A 59 -5.18 -16.49 22.90
CA SER A 59 -5.53 -17.90 22.91
C SER A 59 -4.57 -18.79 22.11
N GLY A 60 -3.47 -18.24 21.59
CA GLY A 60 -2.46 -18.99 20.87
C GLY A 60 -2.80 -19.29 19.40
N VAL A 61 -3.91 -18.75 18.88
CA VAL A 61 -4.40 -18.93 17.51
C VAL A 61 -3.83 -17.82 16.61
N PHE A 62 -3.41 -18.17 15.40
CA PHE A 62 -3.00 -17.19 14.40
C PHE A 62 -4.22 -16.52 13.78
N VAL A 63 -4.30 -15.20 13.89
CA VAL A 63 -5.35 -14.36 13.31
C VAL A 63 -4.71 -13.28 12.41
N PRO A 64 -5.43 -12.73 11.43
CA PRO A 64 -4.93 -11.61 10.65
C PRO A 64 -4.56 -10.42 11.54
N ASP A 65 -3.41 -9.81 11.28
CA ASP A 65 -2.94 -8.63 11.99
C ASP A 65 -3.81 -7.43 11.63
N ALA A 66 -4.63 -7.00 12.58
CA ALA A 66 -5.49 -5.82 12.44
C ALA A 66 -4.69 -4.50 12.43
N ASN A 67 -3.40 -4.51 12.75
CA ASN A 67 -2.55 -3.33 12.65
C ASN A 67 -1.71 -3.29 11.37
N ASP A 68 -1.72 -4.37 10.58
CA ASP A 68 -1.02 -4.42 9.31
C ASP A 68 -1.79 -3.62 8.24
N VAL A 69 -1.26 -2.47 7.86
CA VAL A 69 -1.85 -1.60 6.84
C VAL A 69 -1.25 -1.80 5.46
N GLY A 70 -0.27 -2.71 5.30
CA GLY A 70 0.40 -2.96 4.02
C GLY A 70 -0.57 -3.32 2.88
N PRO A 71 -1.50 -4.28 3.08
CA PRO A 71 -2.51 -4.59 2.06
C PRO A 71 -3.44 -3.42 1.75
N ASP A 72 -3.76 -2.59 2.74
CA ASP A 72 -4.69 -1.46 2.58
C ASP A 72 -4.06 -0.40 1.66
N ILE A 73 -2.83 0.02 1.95
CA ILE A 73 -2.12 0.99 1.10
C ILE A 73 -1.79 0.40 -0.28
N ALA A 74 -1.52 -0.91 -0.38
CA ALA A 74 -1.32 -1.57 -1.67
C ALA A 74 -2.59 -1.51 -2.55
N ILE A 75 -3.78 -1.67 -1.98
CA ILE A 75 -5.06 -1.54 -2.71
C ILE A 75 -5.25 -0.10 -3.17
N ASP A 76 -5.05 0.86 -2.26
CA ASP A 76 -5.25 2.28 -2.57
C ASP A 76 -4.26 2.75 -3.66
N MET A 77 -3.00 2.30 -3.61
CA MET A 77 -2.00 2.56 -4.65
C MET A 77 -2.34 1.91 -5.99
N ALA A 78 -2.84 0.67 -5.99
CA ALA A 78 -3.16 -0.06 -7.22
C ALA A 78 -4.39 0.50 -7.94
N THR A 79 -5.38 0.98 -7.17
CA THR A 79 -6.64 1.52 -7.69
C THR A 79 -6.59 3.04 -7.89
N GLY A 80 -5.72 3.75 -7.18
CA GLY A 80 -5.70 5.22 -7.09
C GLY A 80 -6.82 5.79 -6.22
N ILE A 81 -7.63 4.93 -5.60
CA ILE A 81 -8.77 5.30 -4.77
C ILE A 81 -8.32 5.35 -3.32
N ALA A 82 -8.66 6.44 -2.61
CA ALA A 82 -8.30 6.59 -1.21
C ALA A 82 -9.36 5.93 -0.30
N GLY A 83 -9.32 4.60 -0.18
CA GLY A 83 -10.28 3.85 0.64
C GLY A 83 -9.90 3.74 2.12
N HIS A 84 -8.60 3.76 2.43
CA HIS A 84 -8.10 3.41 3.76
C HIS A 84 -7.34 4.53 4.47
N TYR A 85 -7.52 5.77 4.01
CA TYR A 85 -6.83 6.99 4.48
C TYR A 85 -6.65 7.05 6.01
N GLY A 86 -7.75 6.98 6.77
CA GLY A 86 -7.70 7.18 8.22
C GLY A 86 -6.86 6.13 8.95
N ARG A 87 -6.98 4.86 8.53
CA ARG A 87 -6.22 3.75 9.13
C ARG A 87 -4.74 3.82 8.75
N VAL A 88 -4.44 4.09 7.48
CA VAL A 88 -3.06 4.20 6.97
C VAL A 88 -2.34 5.38 7.60
N CYS A 89 -2.96 6.56 7.64
CA CYS A 89 -2.37 7.76 8.26
C CYS A 89 -2.15 7.58 9.77
N ALA A 90 -3.09 6.94 10.48
CA ALA A 90 -2.91 6.65 11.90
C ALA A 90 -1.76 5.66 12.15
N ALA A 91 -1.62 4.63 11.31
CA ALA A 91 -0.53 3.67 11.40
C ALA A 91 0.83 4.31 11.09
N LEU A 92 0.91 5.12 10.02
CA LEU A 92 2.11 5.86 9.66
C LEU A 92 2.49 6.87 10.74
N GLY A 93 1.53 7.64 11.25
CA GLY A 93 1.77 8.59 12.34
C GLY A 93 2.33 7.93 13.59
N ARG A 94 1.85 6.72 13.95
CA ARG A 94 2.43 5.92 15.05
C ARG A 94 3.85 5.45 14.73
N ALA A 95 4.11 4.98 13.51
CA ALA A 95 5.44 4.53 13.09
C ALA A 95 6.46 5.69 13.12
N LEU A 96 6.11 6.84 12.54
CA LEU A 96 6.94 8.04 12.58
C LEU A 96 7.14 8.54 14.01
N SER A 97 6.09 8.55 14.85
CA SER A 97 6.21 9.01 16.25
C SER A 97 7.10 8.14 17.14
N ALA A 98 7.37 6.90 16.71
CA ALA A 98 8.28 5.98 17.38
C ALA A 98 9.76 6.22 16.98
N ASP A 99 10.01 6.93 15.89
CA ASP A 99 11.35 7.36 15.52
C ASP A 99 11.90 8.37 16.54
N ARG A 100 13.16 8.19 16.91
CA ARG A 100 13.88 9.01 17.90
C ARG A 100 14.74 10.10 17.25
N SER A 101 14.70 10.22 15.92
CA SER A 101 15.43 11.24 15.17
C SER A 101 15.09 12.66 15.66
N ALA A 102 16.08 13.55 15.62
CA ALA A 102 15.90 14.94 16.03
C ALA A 102 14.85 15.67 15.16
N LEU A 103 14.79 15.31 13.88
CA LEU A 103 13.82 15.81 12.89
C LEU A 103 12.37 15.50 13.30
N VAL A 104 12.07 14.24 13.65
CA VAL A 104 10.73 13.86 14.14
C VAL A 104 10.42 14.51 15.48
N ARG A 105 11.41 14.57 16.39
CA ARG A 105 11.21 15.17 17.71
C ARG A 105 10.83 16.64 17.66
N ARG A 106 11.50 17.44 16.82
CA ARG A 106 11.21 18.89 16.70
C ARG A 106 9.89 19.14 15.97
N ASN A 107 9.51 18.27 15.04
CA ASN A 107 8.27 18.39 14.25
C ASN A 107 7.13 17.51 14.78
N ARG A 108 7.17 17.06 16.04
CA ARG A 108 6.26 16.03 16.57
C ARG A 108 4.78 16.40 16.46
N GLN A 109 4.46 17.66 16.66
CA GLN A 109 3.10 18.20 16.56
C GLN A 109 2.56 18.17 15.11
N HIS A 110 3.44 18.09 14.10
CA HIS A 110 3.07 18.10 12.68
C HIS A 110 3.05 16.69 12.05
N ILE A 111 3.33 15.62 12.80
CA ILE A 111 3.40 14.25 12.27
C ILE A 111 2.09 13.80 11.61
N GLY A 112 0.93 14.28 12.09
CA GLY A 112 -0.34 14.04 11.41
C GLY A 112 -0.40 14.63 10.00
N HIS A 113 0.11 15.84 9.81
CA HIS A 113 0.20 16.50 8.50
C HIS A 113 1.17 15.76 7.57
N VAL A 114 2.33 15.33 8.11
CA VAL A 114 3.30 14.52 7.38
C VAL A 114 2.66 13.23 6.88
N ALA A 115 1.91 12.52 7.74
CA ALA A 115 1.27 11.26 7.37
C ALA A 115 0.23 11.44 6.25
N MET A 116 -0.57 12.50 6.32
CA MET A 116 -1.52 12.88 5.26
C MET A 116 -0.80 13.21 3.93
N ALA A 117 0.28 13.99 4.00
CA ALA A 117 1.03 14.41 2.83
C ALA A 117 1.73 13.22 2.16
N ALA A 118 2.40 12.36 2.94
CA ALA A 118 3.01 11.13 2.46
C ALA A 118 1.99 10.21 1.77
N TYR A 119 0.81 10.03 2.37
CA TYR A 119 -0.27 9.25 1.76
C TYR A 119 -0.72 9.84 0.42
N SER A 120 -0.86 11.17 0.33
CA SER A 120 -1.24 11.85 -0.91
C SER A 120 -0.20 11.66 -2.01
N VAL A 121 1.09 11.81 -1.67
CA VAL A 121 2.21 11.62 -2.59
C VAL A 121 2.25 10.20 -3.14
N VAL A 122 2.08 9.18 -2.29
CA VAL A 122 2.10 7.77 -2.71
C VAL A 122 0.93 7.40 -3.63
N LEU A 123 -0.19 8.11 -3.52
CA LEU A 123 -1.31 7.98 -4.47
C LEU A 123 -1.14 8.82 -5.75
N GLY A 124 0.02 9.45 -5.95
CA GLY A 124 0.28 10.30 -7.11
C GLY A 124 -0.52 11.61 -7.11
N ARG A 125 -0.97 12.07 -5.94
CA ARG A 125 -1.69 13.34 -5.77
C ARG A 125 -0.71 14.45 -5.39
N ALA A 126 -1.13 15.70 -5.59
CA ALA A 126 -0.34 16.85 -5.20
C ALA A 126 -0.02 16.79 -3.69
N CYS A 127 1.25 17.04 -3.34
CA CYS A 127 1.66 17.18 -1.96
C CYS A 127 0.96 18.40 -1.33
N PRO A 128 0.26 18.25 -0.20
CA PRO A 128 -0.29 19.37 0.54
C PRO A 128 0.80 20.40 0.91
N PRO A 129 0.44 21.68 1.05
CA PRO A 129 1.40 22.71 1.43
C PRO A 129 2.00 22.45 2.81
N CYS A 130 3.25 22.89 2.99
CA CYS A 130 3.93 22.85 4.29
C CYS A 130 3.12 23.66 5.32
N PRO A 131 2.86 23.12 6.53
CA PRO A 131 2.17 23.86 7.58
C PRO A 131 3.10 24.91 8.22
N ASP A 132 2.50 25.96 8.77
CA ASP A 132 3.24 27.01 9.47
C ASP A 132 4.12 26.44 10.60
N GLY A 133 5.37 26.93 10.68
CA GLY A 133 6.33 26.55 11.71
C GLY A 133 7.21 25.34 11.39
N VAL A 134 7.06 24.72 10.21
CA VAL A 134 7.96 23.69 9.68
C VAL A 134 8.80 24.29 8.55
N THR A 135 10.09 23.96 8.49
CA THR A 135 10.94 24.39 7.37
C THR A 135 10.61 23.55 6.13
N ASP A 136 10.75 24.13 4.93
CA ASP A 136 10.49 23.39 3.68
C ASP A 136 11.39 22.15 3.53
N GLU A 137 12.63 22.24 4.01
CA GLU A 137 13.57 21.11 4.06
C GLU A 137 13.07 19.98 4.96
N ASP A 138 12.69 20.30 6.20
CA ASP A 138 12.15 19.32 7.15
C ASP A 138 10.87 18.66 6.64
N TRP A 139 10.01 19.48 6.03
CA TRP A 139 8.76 19.02 5.44
C TRP A 139 9.03 18.04 4.31
N GLY A 140 9.92 18.40 3.38
CA GLY A 140 10.33 17.54 2.28
C GLY A 140 10.89 16.20 2.76
N ASP A 141 11.83 16.24 3.70
CA ASP A 141 12.46 15.04 4.26
C ASP A 141 11.46 14.13 4.97
N LEU A 142 10.60 14.70 5.81
CA LEU A 142 9.60 13.94 6.56
C LEU A 142 8.55 13.30 5.63
N VAL A 143 8.08 14.05 4.63
CA VAL A 143 7.10 13.53 3.66
C VAL A 143 7.73 12.44 2.79
N ALA A 144 8.97 12.64 2.33
CA ALA A 144 9.69 11.63 1.55
C ALA A 144 9.93 10.35 2.37
N ALA A 145 10.38 10.48 3.61
CA ALA A 145 10.55 9.34 4.52
C ALA A 145 9.23 8.61 4.77
N GLY A 146 8.14 9.35 5.01
CA GLY A 146 6.81 8.78 5.17
C GLY A 146 6.31 8.03 3.94
N ALA A 147 6.52 8.59 2.74
CA ALA A 147 6.16 7.97 1.47
C ALA A 147 6.94 6.66 1.25
N LEU A 148 8.25 6.65 1.50
CA LEU A 148 9.08 5.45 1.41
C LEU A 148 8.61 4.33 2.34
N VAL A 149 8.18 4.67 3.57
CA VAL A 149 7.62 3.69 4.51
C VAL A 149 6.33 3.08 3.94
N LEU A 150 5.43 3.89 3.40
CA LEU A 150 4.17 3.41 2.81
C LEU A 150 4.40 2.52 1.58
N GLU A 151 5.27 2.95 0.66
CA GLU A 151 5.64 2.16 -0.52
C GLU A 151 6.26 0.83 -0.10
N ARG A 152 7.14 0.83 0.90
CA ARG A 152 7.75 -0.39 1.41
C ARG A 152 6.72 -1.35 2.00
N LEU A 153 5.76 -0.84 2.78
CA LEU A 153 4.67 -1.65 3.34
C LEU A 153 3.80 -2.26 2.23
N ALA A 154 3.52 -1.50 1.17
CA ALA A 154 2.77 -2.00 0.01
C ALA A 154 3.53 -3.11 -0.73
N GLU A 155 4.83 -2.93 -0.96
CA GLU A 155 5.71 -3.92 -1.60
C GLU A 155 5.86 -5.20 -0.79
N ASP A 156 6.00 -5.09 0.53
CA ASP A 156 6.10 -6.25 1.42
C ASP A 156 4.79 -7.03 1.44
N ALA A 157 3.64 -6.35 1.43
CA ALA A 157 2.32 -6.97 1.34
C ALA A 157 2.12 -7.69 0.00
N LEU A 158 2.45 -7.05 -1.12
CA LEU A 158 2.39 -7.65 -2.46
C LEU A 158 3.30 -8.89 -2.55
N SER A 159 4.52 -8.79 -2.04
CA SER A 159 5.48 -9.90 -2.01
C SER A 159 4.97 -11.07 -1.16
N LEU A 160 4.36 -10.79 -0.01
CA LEU A 160 3.76 -11.81 0.85
C LEU A 160 2.55 -12.47 0.18
N ALA A 161 1.69 -11.69 -0.46
CA ALA A 161 0.53 -12.17 -1.21
C ALA A 161 0.97 -13.11 -2.34
N ALA A 162 1.95 -12.69 -3.15
CA ALA A 162 2.51 -13.50 -4.23
C ALA A 162 3.13 -14.81 -3.73
N ARG A 163 3.86 -14.78 -2.60
CA ARG A 163 4.41 -16.01 -1.98
C ARG A 163 3.32 -16.97 -1.52
N ARG A 164 2.24 -16.44 -0.95
CA ARG A 164 1.13 -17.26 -0.43
C ARG A 164 0.25 -17.83 -1.55
N ALA A 165 -0.06 -17.03 -2.57
CA ALA A 165 -0.80 -17.49 -3.75
C ALA A 165 -0.12 -18.71 -4.41
N ARG A 166 1.22 -18.69 -4.55
CA ARG A 166 2.01 -19.82 -5.08
C ARG A 166 1.99 -21.09 -4.22
N ARG A 167 1.58 -21.02 -2.95
CA ARG A 167 1.47 -22.21 -2.08
C ARG A 167 0.08 -22.85 -2.12
N VAL A 168 -0.91 -22.12 -2.65
CA VAL A 168 -2.31 -22.55 -2.71
C VAL A 168 -2.69 -23.05 -4.11
N ALA A 169 -1.97 -22.60 -5.15
CA ALA A 169 -2.03 -23.12 -6.52
C ALA A 169 -1.27 -24.45 -6.65
#